data_AF-A0A6J7TZV5-F1
#
_entry.id   AF-A0A6J7TZV5-F1
#
_cell.length_a   1.000
_cell.length_b   1.000
_cell.length_c   1.000
_cell.angle_alpha   90.00
_cell.angle_beta   90.00
_cell.angle_gamma   90.00
#
_symmetry.space_group_name_H-M   'P 1'
#
loop_
_entity.id
_entity.type
_entity.pdbx_description
1 polymer ?
#
loop_
_entity_poly.entity_id
_entity_poly.type
_entity_poly.pdbx_seq_one_letter_code
_entity_poly.pdbx_strand_id
1 'polypeptide(L)'
;MSPAAIARAEKIKASGRWIPAFFDLGTAIENSRLDQTYNTPALVTLMLLDEQIKWMNANGGLKFAAGRSADSASRLYGWAEKTSYTTPFVVDPAQRSKVVGTINFDDAIDATKVAAALRANGIVDTEPYRKLGKNQLRIGMFPAIDPADIDALTASIDFVVSNL
;
A
#
# COMPACT_ATOMS: atom_id res chain seq x y z
N MET A 1 -17.58 -5.47 -11.76
CA MET A 1 -17.63 -6.73 -10.97
C MET A 1 -17.70 -7.92 -11.91
N SER A 2 -17.23 -9.11 -11.51
CA SER A 2 -17.37 -10.31 -12.35
C SER A 2 -18.84 -10.76 -12.45
N PRO A 3 -19.24 -11.48 -13.51
CA PRO A 3 -20.60 -12.01 -13.63
C PRO A 3 -21.03 -12.84 -12.41
N ALA A 4 -20.13 -13.66 -11.86
CA ALA A 4 -20.39 -14.46 -10.67
C ALA A 4 -20.67 -13.61 -9.42
N ALA A 5 -19.98 -12.48 -9.24
CA ALA A 5 -20.21 -11.57 -8.12
C ALA A 5 -21.56 -10.85 -8.24
N ILE A 6 -21.95 -10.46 -9.46
CA ILE A 6 -23.26 -9.83 -9.74
C ILE A 6 -24.39 -10.81 -9.45
N ALA A 7 -24.32 -12.04 -9.99
CA ALA A 7 -25.31 -13.08 -9.73
C ALA A 7 -25.44 -13.42 -8.23
N ARG A 8 -24.32 -13.35 -7.49
CA ARG A 8 -24.33 -13.55 -6.03
C ARG A 8 -25.05 -12.41 -5.31
N ALA A 9 -24.84 -11.16 -5.70
CA ALA A 9 -25.54 -10.00 -5.13
C ALA A 9 -27.06 -10.12 -5.35
N GLU A 10 -27.48 -10.49 -6.56
CA GLU A 10 -28.89 -10.71 -6.92
C GLU A 10 -29.52 -11.84 -6.09
N LYS A 11 -28.83 -12.98 -5.94
CA LYS A 11 -29.30 -14.10 -5.10
C LYS A 11 -29.49 -13.68 -3.63
N ILE A 12 -28.58 -12.86 -3.08
CA ILE A 12 -28.70 -12.38 -1.70
C ILE A 12 -29.89 -11.42 -1.58
N LYS A 13 -30.08 -10.50 -2.52
CA LYS A 13 -31.22 -9.58 -2.53
C LYS A 13 -32.56 -10.34 -2.61
N ALA A 14 -32.64 -11.35 -3.48
CA ALA A 14 -33.82 -12.19 -3.66
C ALA A 14 -34.16 -13.07 -2.44
N SER A 15 -33.22 -13.28 -1.51
CA SER A 15 -33.46 -14.09 -0.30
C SER A 15 -34.37 -13.42 0.74
N GLY A 16 -34.71 -12.14 0.54
CA GLY A 16 -35.48 -11.37 1.52
C GLY A 16 -34.68 -10.92 2.74
N ARG A 17 -33.37 -11.23 2.80
CA ARG A 17 -32.46 -10.69 3.82
C ARG A 17 -32.50 -9.16 3.77
N TRP A 18 -32.78 -8.52 4.90
CA TRP A 18 -32.67 -7.07 5.01
C TRP A 18 -31.21 -6.61 4.83
N ILE A 19 -31.03 -5.57 4.02
CA ILE A 19 -29.74 -4.96 3.72
C ILE A 19 -29.91 -3.44 3.88
N PRO A 20 -29.08 -2.77 4.69
CA PRO A 20 -29.10 -1.31 4.76
C PRO A 20 -28.82 -0.70 3.39
N ALA A 21 -29.55 0.33 2.99
CA ALA A 21 -29.47 0.92 1.64
C ALA A 21 -28.04 1.31 1.24
N PHE A 22 -27.25 1.85 2.17
CA PHE A 22 -25.85 2.22 1.93
C PHE A 22 -24.94 1.03 1.58
N PHE A 23 -25.29 -0.18 2.02
CA PHE A 23 -24.55 -1.43 1.75
C PHE A 23 -25.26 -2.32 0.71
N ASP A 24 -26.28 -1.80 0.04
CA ASP A 24 -27.01 -2.54 -0.99
C ASP A 24 -26.21 -2.57 -2.30
N LEU A 25 -25.58 -3.71 -2.58
CA LEU A 25 -24.83 -3.91 -3.80
C LEU A 25 -25.70 -3.86 -5.06
N GLY A 26 -26.99 -4.22 -4.98
CA GLY A 26 -27.91 -4.10 -6.10
C GLY A 26 -28.06 -2.64 -6.51
N THR A 27 -28.37 -1.78 -5.54
CA THR A 27 -28.45 -0.32 -5.76
C THR A 27 -27.12 0.24 -6.26
N ALA A 28 -25.98 -0.18 -5.70
CA ALA A 28 -24.66 0.26 -6.17
C ALA A 28 -24.39 -0.16 -7.63
N ILE A 29 -24.73 -1.40 -8.01
CA ILE A 29 -24.56 -1.93 -9.38
C ILE A 29 -25.46 -1.17 -10.36
N GLU A 30 -26.73 -0.94 -10.02
CA GLU A 30 -27.69 -0.22 -10.86
C GLU A 30 -27.22 1.21 -11.12
N ASN A 31 -26.81 1.95 -10.09
CA ASN A 31 -26.27 3.31 -10.24
C ASN A 31 -24.96 3.31 -11.04
N SER A 32 -24.06 2.34 -10.79
CA SER A 32 -22.78 2.25 -11.50
C SER A 32 -22.95 2.03 -13.01
N ARG A 33 -24.02 1.36 -13.46
CA ARG A 33 -24.34 1.20 -14.89
C ARG A 33 -24.79 2.49 -15.57
N LEU A 34 -25.17 3.49 -14.78
CA LEU A 34 -25.61 4.82 -15.21
C LEU A 34 -24.54 5.90 -14.95
N ASP A 35 -23.30 5.49 -14.66
CA ASP A 35 -22.19 6.36 -14.23
C ASP A 35 -22.55 7.23 -13.00
N GLN A 36 -23.28 6.64 -12.05
CA GLN A 36 -23.76 7.28 -10.82
C GLN A 36 -23.36 6.50 -9.58
N THR A 37 -23.45 7.16 -8.43
CA THR A 37 -23.39 6.54 -7.10
C THR A 37 -24.75 6.68 -6.41
N TYR A 38 -25.05 5.78 -5.47
CA TYR A 38 -26.33 5.81 -4.73
C TYR A 38 -26.58 7.17 -4.05
N ASN A 39 -25.55 7.74 -3.42
CA ASN A 39 -25.56 9.05 -2.79
C ASN A 39 -24.44 9.93 -3.35
N THR A 40 -24.41 11.22 -2.96
CA THR A 40 -23.44 12.20 -3.46
C THR A 40 -21.99 11.77 -3.19
N PRO A 41 -21.15 11.60 -4.22
CA PRO A 41 -19.75 11.22 -4.06
C PRO A 41 -18.86 12.46 -3.86
N ALA A 42 -17.64 12.25 -3.36
CA ALA A 42 -16.62 13.30 -3.31
C ALA A 42 -15.96 13.46 -4.69
N LEU A 43 -16.21 14.60 -5.36
CA LEU A 43 -15.72 14.84 -6.72
C LEU A 43 -14.18 14.81 -6.81
N VAL A 44 -13.49 15.40 -5.83
CA VAL A 44 -12.02 15.41 -5.80
C VAL A 44 -11.45 14.00 -5.75
N THR A 45 -12.09 13.07 -5.03
CA THR A 45 -11.66 11.66 -4.98
C THR A 45 -11.79 11.00 -6.35
N LEU A 46 -12.88 11.25 -7.08
CA LEU A 46 -13.07 10.71 -8.43
C LEU A 46 -12.06 11.30 -9.42
N MET A 47 -11.80 12.61 -9.35
CA MET A 47 -10.83 13.27 -10.21
C MET A 47 -9.41 12.74 -10.00
N LEU A 48 -8.95 12.62 -8.75
CA LEU A 48 -7.61 12.09 -8.45
C LEU A 48 -7.47 10.61 -8.83
N LEU A 49 -8.55 9.82 -8.67
CA LEU A 49 -8.59 8.43 -9.11
C LEU A 49 -8.45 8.32 -10.64
N ASP A 50 -9.21 9.11 -11.39
CA ASP A 50 -9.16 9.13 -12.86
C ASP A 50 -7.78 9.54 -13.38
N GLU A 51 -7.18 10.59 -12.82
CA GLU A 51 -5.82 11.03 -13.20
C GLU A 51 -4.76 9.96 -12.92
N GLN A 52 -4.84 9.26 -11.77
CA GLN A 52 -3.92 8.17 -11.47
C GLN A 52 -4.09 6.99 -12.45
N ILE A 53 -5.33 6.65 -12.82
CA ILE A 53 -5.62 5.58 -13.80
C ILE A 53 -5.08 5.96 -15.17
N LYS A 54 -5.30 7.20 -15.63
CA LYS A 54 -4.75 7.72 -16.89
C LYS A 54 -3.23 7.65 -16.91
N TRP A 55 -2.56 8.12 -15.85
CA TRP A 55 -1.10 8.05 -15.75
C TRP A 55 -0.59 6.61 -15.83
N MET A 56 -1.20 5.67 -15.09
CA MET A 56 -0.81 4.26 -15.18
C MET A 56 -1.01 3.69 -16.58
N ASN A 57 -2.15 3.96 -17.23
CA ASN A 57 -2.46 3.48 -18.57
C ASN A 57 -1.52 4.06 -19.64
N ALA A 58 -1.23 5.35 -19.58
CA ALA A 58 -0.30 6.03 -20.49
C ALA A 58 1.12 5.45 -20.43
N ASN A 59 1.52 4.88 -19.29
CA ASN A 59 2.83 4.28 -19.09
C ASN A 59 2.88 2.76 -19.34
N GLY A 60 1.80 2.13 -19.84
CA GLY A 60 1.75 0.68 -20.10
C GLY A 60 0.91 -0.12 -19.11
N GLY A 61 0.02 0.56 -18.38
CA GLY A 61 -1.02 -0.03 -17.55
C GLY A 61 -0.49 -0.83 -16.36
N LEU A 62 -1.17 -1.93 -16.05
CA LEU A 62 -0.86 -2.74 -14.86
C LEU A 62 0.56 -3.30 -14.88
N LYS A 63 1.11 -3.64 -16.05
CA LYS A 63 2.49 -4.14 -16.17
C LYS A 63 3.49 -3.10 -15.68
N PHE A 64 3.27 -1.83 -16.03
CA PHE A 64 4.09 -0.71 -15.56
C PHE A 64 3.94 -0.49 -14.05
N ALA A 65 2.71 -0.38 -13.56
CA ALA A 65 2.45 -0.11 -12.14
C ALA A 65 3.00 -1.23 -11.22
N ALA A 66 2.73 -2.49 -11.57
CA ALA A 66 3.26 -3.64 -10.86
C ALA A 66 4.78 -3.77 -11.00
N GLY A 67 5.35 -3.40 -12.16
CA GLY A 67 6.79 -3.36 -12.40
C GLY A 67 7.51 -2.36 -11.51
N ARG A 68 7.03 -1.12 -11.42
CA ARG A 68 7.61 -0.08 -10.52
C ARG A 68 7.60 -0.50 -9.05
N SER A 69 6.48 -1.09 -8.61
CA SER A 69 6.37 -1.59 -7.23
C SER A 69 7.33 -2.78 -6.99
N ALA A 70 7.47 -3.68 -7.97
CA ALA A 70 8.40 -4.79 -7.89
C ALA A 70 9.87 -4.33 -7.85
N ASP A 71 10.25 -3.32 -8.62
CA ASP A 71 11.59 -2.72 -8.59
C ASP A 71 11.88 -2.14 -7.19
N SER A 72 10.99 -1.26 -6.71
CA SER A 72 11.04 -0.67 -5.37
C SER A 72 11.19 -1.73 -4.26
N ALA A 73 10.38 -2.79 -4.32
CA ALA A 73 10.44 -3.89 -3.36
C ALA A 73 11.77 -4.66 -3.43
N SER A 74 12.32 -4.87 -4.63
CA SER A 74 13.60 -5.57 -4.79
C SER A 74 14.75 -4.78 -4.16
N ARG A 75 14.72 -3.44 -4.25
CA ARG A 75 15.68 -2.54 -3.61
C ARG A 75 15.56 -2.60 -2.09
N LEU A 76 14.35 -2.43 -1.56
CA LEU A 76 14.11 -2.43 -0.12
C LEU A 76 14.50 -3.77 0.52
N TYR A 77 13.98 -4.89 0.00
CA TYR A 77 14.29 -6.20 0.56
C TYR A 77 15.75 -6.58 0.32
N GLY A 78 16.32 -6.21 -0.82
CA GLY A 78 17.73 -6.44 -1.11
C GLY A 78 18.66 -5.67 -0.17
N TRP A 79 18.30 -4.46 0.25
CA TRP A 79 19.00 -3.74 1.32
C TRP A 79 18.81 -4.42 2.67
N ALA A 80 17.57 -4.81 3.00
CA ALA A 80 17.27 -5.41 4.29
C ALA A 80 17.98 -6.77 4.50
N GLU A 81 18.20 -7.53 3.44
CA GLU A 81 18.92 -8.81 3.53
C GLU A 81 20.45 -8.64 3.56
N LYS A 82 20.98 -7.50 3.13
CA LYS A 82 22.43 -7.22 3.11
C LYS A 82 22.94 -6.55 4.39
N THR A 83 22.07 -5.82 5.08
CA THR A 83 22.43 -5.13 6.33
C THR A 83 22.39 -6.09 7.51
N SER A 84 23.35 -5.98 8.42
CA SER A 84 23.47 -6.88 9.57
C SER A 84 22.41 -6.66 10.65
N TYR A 85 21.70 -5.54 10.58
CA TYR A 85 20.84 -5.05 11.64
C TYR A 85 19.36 -5.01 11.26
N THR A 86 19.01 -5.52 10.08
CA THR A 86 17.61 -5.63 9.65
C THR A 86 17.26 -7.02 9.15
N THR A 87 15.97 -7.32 9.10
CA THR A 87 15.46 -8.53 8.45
C THR A 87 14.03 -8.32 7.94
N PRO A 88 13.67 -8.82 6.74
CA PRO A 88 12.28 -8.82 6.30
C PRO A 88 11.38 -9.56 7.30
N PHE A 89 10.31 -8.92 7.78
CA PHE A 89 9.39 -9.55 8.74
C PHE A 89 8.68 -10.78 8.15
N VAL A 90 8.29 -10.70 6.89
CA VAL A 90 7.75 -11.85 6.15
C VAL A 90 8.91 -12.71 5.67
N VAL A 91 9.07 -13.86 6.31
CA VAL A 91 10.20 -14.78 6.10
C VAL A 91 10.19 -15.38 4.71
N ASP A 92 9.03 -15.90 4.25
CA ASP A 92 8.88 -16.49 2.91
C ASP A 92 8.97 -15.40 1.83
N PRO A 93 10.03 -15.39 0.98
CA PRO A 93 10.19 -14.38 -0.06
C PRO A 93 9.02 -14.33 -1.05
N ALA A 94 8.33 -15.45 -1.29
CA ALA A 94 7.19 -15.50 -2.21
C ALA A 94 5.96 -14.76 -1.66
N GLN A 95 5.88 -14.55 -0.34
CA GLN A 95 4.78 -13.87 0.34
C GLN A 95 5.07 -12.39 0.62
N ARG A 96 6.28 -11.91 0.34
CA ARG A 96 6.66 -10.52 0.57
C ARG A 96 5.88 -9.58 -0.35
N SER A 97 5.19 -8.62 0.26
CA SER A 97 4.42 -7.63 -0.48
C SER A 97 5.34 -6.74 -1.31
N LYS A 98 4.91 -6.45 -2.54
CA LYS A 98 5.61 -5.53 -3.45
C LYS A 98 5.26 -4.06 -3.23
N VAL A 99 4.24 -3.77 -2.43
CA VAL A 99 3.71 -2.39 -2.25
C VAL A 99 3.81 -1.90 -0.82
N VAL A 100 4.03 -2.79 0.15
CA VAL A 100 4.26 -2.43 1.56
C VAL A 100 5.30 -3.38 2.14
N GLY A 101 6.51 -2.88 2.38
CA GLY A 101 7.59 -3.63 3.02
C GLY A 101 7.53 -3.50 4.53
N THR A 102 7.77 -4.59 5.25
CA THR A 102 7.86 -4.60 6.71
C THR A 102 9.22 -5.14 7.12
N ILE A 103 10.06 -4.28 7.70
CA ILE A 103 11.47 -4.56 7.97
C ILE A 103 11.70 -4.46 9.47
N ASN A 104 11.99 -5.60 10.10
CA ASN A 104 12.39 -5.63 11.51
C ASN A 104 13.81 -5.09 11.66
N PHE A 105 14.08 -4.53 12.84
CA PHE A 105 15.40 -4.10 13.27
C PHE A 105 15.87 -5.01 14.40
N ASP A 106 17.18 -5.18 14.51
CA ASP A 106 17.82 -5.81 15.66
C ASP A 106 17.45 -5.07 16.97
N ASP A 107 17.38 -5.79 18.08
CA ASP A 107 16.99 -5.24 19.38
C ASP A 107 17.95 -4.14 19.88
N ALA A 108 19.19 -4.11 19.39
CA ALA A 108 20.15 -3.05 19.69
C ALA A 108 19.79 -1.69 19.03
N ILE A 109 18.92 -1.70 18.00
CA ILE A 109 18.50 -0.48 17.30
C ILE A 109 17.01 -0.23 17.55
N ASP A 110 16.70 0.90 18.17
CA ASP A 110 15.32 1.33 18.36
C ASP A 110 14.75 1.94 17.07
N ALA A 111 13.95 1.16 16.33
CA ALA A 111 13.31 1.61 15.09
C ALA A 111 12.37 2.80 15.31
N THR A 112 11.87 3.04 16.54
CA THR A 112 11.04 4.22 16.83
C THR A 112 11.87 5.49 16.82
N LYS A 113 13.13 5.44 17.27
CA LYS A 113 14.08 6.56 17.16
C LYS A 113 14.48 6.80 15.71
N VAL A 114 14.70 5.73 14.94
CA VAL A 114 14.96 5.83 13.49
C VAL A 114 13.79 6.54 12.80
N ALA A 115 12.55 6.08 13.01
CA ALA A 115 11.36 6.69 12.43
C ALA A 115 11.19 8.16 12.87
N ALA A 116 11.46 8.47 14.15
CA ALA A 116 11.39 9.84 14.66
C ALA A 116 12.41 10.77 13.98
N ALA A 117 13.65 10.30 13.80
CA ALA A 117 14.70 11.05 13.09
C ALA A 117 14.35 11.27 11.62
N LEU A 118 13.86 10.23 10.92
CA LEU A 118 13.38 10.34 9.55
C LEU A 118 12.24 11.37 9.44
N ARG A 119 11.24 11.30 10.34
CA ARG A 119 10.10 12.22 10.37
C ARG A 119 10.53 13.66 10.61
N ALA A 120 11.46 13.90 11.52
CA ALA A 120 12.01 15.23 11.78
C ALA A 120 12.69 15.85 10.55
N ASN A 121 13.09 15.02 9.57
CA ASN A 121 13.72 15.42 8.32
C ASN A 121 12.79 15.27 7.10
N GLY A 122 11.47 15.14 7.30
CA GLY A 122 10.48 15.12 6.23
C GLY A 122 10.25 13.75 5.56
N ILE A 123 10.93 12.69 6.02
CA ILE A 123 10.67 11.31 5.59
C ILE A 123 9.64 10.72 6.56
N VAL A 124 8.37 10.76 6.17
CA VAL A 124 7.24 10.49 7.05
C VAL A 124 6.64 9.10 6.85
N ASP A 125 5.85 8.68 7.84
CA ASP A 125 4.94 7.52 7.78
C ASP A 125 5.63 6.17 7.59
N THR A 126 6.85 6.06 8.11
CA THR A 126 7.64 4.82 8.17
C THR A 126 7.40 4.00 9.43
N GLU A 127 6.63 4.53 10.39
CA GLU A 127 6.31 3.85 11.64
C GLU A 127 5.58 2.52 11.40
N PRO A 128 5.79 1.52 12.29
CA PRO A 128 5.10 0.24 12.16
C PRO A 128 3.59 0.43 12.37
N TYR A 129 2.81 -0.60 12.00
CA TYR A 129 1.38 -0.58 12.30
C TYR A 129 1.17 -0.46 13.82
N ARG A 130 0.41 0.56 14.25
CA ARG A 130 0.29 0.98 15.66
C ARG A 130 -0.03 -0.14 16.66
N LYS A 131 -0.65 -1.24 16.24
CA LYS A 131 -1.04 -2.37 17.11
C LYS A 131 -0.10 -3.59 17.02
N LEU A 132 0.94 -3.55 16.19
CA LEU A 132 1.81 -4.71 15.95
C LEU A 132 2.81 -4.94 17.09
N GLY A 133 3.28 -3.87 17.76
CA GLY A 133 4.20 -3.97 18.90
C GLY A 133 5.57 -4.55 18.55
N LYS A 134 6.04 -4.35 17.32
CA LYS A 134 7.34 -4.87 16.82
C LYS A 134 8.33 -3.73 16.58
N ASN A 135 9.61 -4.00 16.82
CA ASN A 135 10.73 -3.13 16.47
C ASN A 135 10.94 -3.17 14.94
N GLN A 136 10.22 -2.32 14.21
CA GLN A 136 10.03 -2.45 12.77
C GLN A 136 9.77 -1.09 12.12
N LEU A 137 10.19 -0.94 10.86
CA LEU A 137 9.68 0.08 9.95
C LEU A 137 8.76 -0.54 8.89
N ARG A 138 7.77 0.24 8.44
CA ARG A 138 6.83 -0.15 7.38
C ARG A 138 6.87 0.87 6.24
N ILE A 139 7.28 0.42 5.06
CA ILE A 139 7.61 1.29 3.94
C ILE A 139 6.60 1.10 2.80
N GLY A 140 5.96 2.19 2.37
CA GLY A 140 5.07 2.22 1.21
C GLY A 140 5.85 2.26 -0.10
N MET A 141 5.51 1.38 -1.04
CA MET A 141 6.16 1.21 -2.34
C MET A 141 5.11 1.15 -3.46
N PHE A 142 4.08 1.98 -3.34
CA PHE A 142 3.03 2.08 -4.35
C PHE A 142 3.58 2.65 -5.67
N PRO A 143 2.90 2.46 -6.81
CA PRO A 143 3.43 2.86 -8.12
C PRO A 143 3.87 4.32 -8.26
N ALA A 144 3.28 5.23 -7.47
CA ALA A 144 3.61 6.65 -7.47
C ALA A 144 4.94 6.98 -6.78
N ILE A 145 5.46 6.08 -5.93
CA ILE A 145 6.79 6.23 -5.32
C ILE A 145 7.84 5.95 -6.39
N ASP A 146 8.92 6.75 -6.43
CA ASP A 146 10.02 6.44 -7.32
C ASP A 146 10.91 5.34 -6.75
N PRO A 147 11.28 4.31 -7.53
CA PRO A 147 12.24 3.31 -7.08
C PRO A 147 13.55 3.93 -6.55
N ALA A 148 13.99 5.07 -7.09
CA ALA A 148 15.18 5.77 -6.59
C ALA A 148 14.97 6.36 -5.17
N ASP A 149 13.74 6.71 -4.80
CA ASP A 149 13.43 7.20 -3.45
C ASP A 149 13.57 6.08 -2.40
N ILE A 150 13.45 4.82 -2.80
CA ILE A 150 13.74 3.68 -1.92
C ILE A 150 15.23 3.58 -1.63
N ASP A 151 16.10 3.80 -2.62
CA ASP A 151 17.54 3.82 -2.38
C ASP A 151 17.95 5.01 -1.50
N ALA A 152 17.33 6.18 -1.71
CA ALA A 152 17.56 7.36 -0.87
C ALA A 152 17.08 7.13 0.57
N LEU A 153 15.93 6.47 0.75
CA LEU A 153 15.39 6.10 2.06
C LEU A 153 16.32 5.14 2.79
N THR A 154 16.78 4.06 2.15
CA THR A 154 17.64 3.08 2.82
C THR A 154 18.99 3.69 3.19
N ALA A 155 19.57 4.54 2.33
CA ALA A 155 20.77 5.31 2.66
C ALA A 155 20.55 6.27 3.84
N SER A 156 19.36 6.89 3.93
CA SER A 156 19.00 7.75 5.06
C SER A 156 18.86 6.95 6.35
N ILE A 157 18.30 5.74 6.29
CA ILE A 157 18.22 4.81 7.43
C ILE A 157 19.63 4.41 7.88
N ASP A 158 20.51 4.01 6.96
CA ASP A 158 21.90 3.65 7.27
C ASP A 158 22.61 4.80 7.98
N PHE A 159 22.46 6.04 7.48
CA PHE A 159 23.03 7.23 8.11
C PHE A 159 22.50 7.44 9.53
N VAL A 160 21.18 7.42 9.72
CA VAL A 160 20.57 7.59 11.05
C VAL A 160 21.06 6.51 12.02
N VAL A 161 21.04 5.24 11.61
CA VAL A 161 21.47 4.11 12.44
C VAL A 161 22.93 4.26 12.88
N SER A 162 23.82 4.72 11.99
CA SER A 162 25.24 4.93 12.33
C SER A 162 25.50 6.06 13.33
N ASN A 163 24.49 6.89 13.62
CA ASN A 163 24.59 8.04 14.52
C ASN A 163 23.64 7.94 15.74
N LEU A 164 23.04 6.76 15.98
CA LEU A 164 22.18 6.48 17.14
C LEU A 164 22.94 5.91 18.35
#